data_AF-A0A5E4ZVD1-F1
#
_entry.id   AF-A0A5E4ZVD1-F1
#
_cell.length_a   1.000
_cell.length_b   1.000
_cell.length_c   1.000
_cell.angle_alpha   90.00
_cell.angle_beta   90.00
_cell.angle_gamma   90.00
#
_symmetry.space_group_name_H-M   'P 1'
#
loop_
_entity.id
_entity.type
_entity.pdbx_description
1 polymer ?
#
loop_
_entity_poly.entity_id
_entity_poly.type
_entity_poly.pdbx_seq_one_letter_code
_entity_poly.pdbx_strand_id
1 'polypeptide(L)'
;MSDAAVSQSTTPPSAPASATAHGYNFAFLDEHTKRMIRRSLLKAVAIPGYQVPFGSREMPLPYGWGTGGIQVSAAVIGADDTLKVIDQGADDTTNAVNIRRFFARTAGVATTMKTSQATVIQTRHRIPETSLTEGQILVYQVPMPEPMFRLEPRIHESRKLHALGEYGLMRVRLYEDIVRHGAIATTYDYPVIVNGRYLMSPSPIPKFDNPKMHMNPALQLFGAGRERRLYAIPPYTSVESLDFDDHPFAIQKWDAHCAICLATDSFLDEVITDDEGTRMYVCSDSDYCGERSSATMADVARTPQSDQSSPRAPKERV
;
A
#
# COMPACT_ATOMS: atom_id res chain seq x y z
N MET A 1 -41.43 57.78 6.07
CA MET A 1 -40.24 57.97 5.23
C MET A 1 -39.16 58.52 6.15
N SER A 2 -38.13 57.80 6.59
CA SER A 2 -37.54 56.57 6.08
C SER A 2 -36.91 55.78 7.22
N ASP A 3 -37.21 54.48 7.27
CA ASP A 3 -36.50 53.48 8.08
C ASP A 3 -35.09 53.27 7.51
N ALA A 4 -34.06 53.40 8.35
CA ALA A 4 -32.71 53.01 8.02
C ALA A 4 -32.45 51.60 8.54
N ALA A 5 -32.56 50.61 7.65
CA ALA A 5 -32.24 49.22 7.90
C ALA A 5 -30.72 49.04 8.07
N VAL A 6 -30.30 48.56 9.23
CA VAL A 6 -28.93 48.12 9.49
C VAL A 6 -28.77 46.71 8.91
N SER A 7 -27.95 46.60 7.86
CA SER A 7 -27.52 45.35 7.25
C SER A 7 -26.62 44.56 8.22
N GLN A 8 -27.11 43.43 8.70
CA GLN A 8 -26.28 42.44 9.40
C GLN A 8 -25.58 41.56 8.34
N SER A 9 -24.26 41.63 8.29
CA SER A 9 -23.43 40.71 7.52
C SER A 9 -23.46 39.33 8.17
N THR A 10 -24.14 38.38 7.54
CA THR A 10 -24.13 36.98 7.93
C THR A 10 -22.82 36.33 7.53
N THR A 11 -21.94 36.11 8.51
CA THR A 11 -20.79 35.21 8.37
C THR A 11 -21.33 33.80 8.09
N PRO A 12 -20.84 33.08 7.07
CA PRO A 12 -21.29 31.71 6.84
C PRO A 12 -20.89 30.82 8.04
N PRO A 13 -21.73 29.85 8.43
CA PRO A 13 -21.40 28.97 9.55
C PRO A 13 -20.16 28.15 9.19
N SER A 14 -19.12 28.29 10.01
CA SER A 14 -17.98 27.38 10.00
C SER A 14 -18.49 25.95 10.14
N ALA A 15 -18.06 25.06 9.24
CA ALA A 15 -18.34 23.63 9.32
C ALA A 15 -18.01 23.11 10.74
N PRO A 16 -18.85 22.24 11.32
CA PRO A 16 -18.60 21.73 12.66
C PRO A 16 -17.27 20.99 12.64
N ALA A 17 -16.32 21.43 13.46
CA ALA A 17 -15.12 20.67 13.75
C ALA A 17 -15.57 19.28 14.20
N SER A 18 -15.31 18.28 13.35
CA SER A 18 -15.51 16.87 13.66
C SER A 18 -14.92 16.62 15.04
N ALA A 19 -15.79 16.32 16.02
CA ALA A 19 -15.37 16.10 17.39
C ALA A 19 -14.47 14.87 17.44
N THR A 20 -13.16 15.09 17.32
CA THR A 20 -12.11 14.11 17.61
C THR A 20 -12.45 13.44 18.92
N ALA A 21 -12.44 12.11 18.97
CA ALA A 21 -12.87 11.31 20.12
C ALA A 21 -12.52 11.99 21.45
N HIS A 22 -13.56 12.44 22.19
CA HIS A 22 -13.42 13.22 23.42
C HIS A 22 -12.35 12.61 24.35
N GLY A 23 -11.28 13.35 24.62
CA GLY A 23 -10.23 12.98 25.57
C GLY A 23 -8.91 12.49 24.98
N TYR A 24 -8.80 12.25 23.66
CA TYR A 24 -7.52 11.89 23.01
C TYR A 24 -6.92 13.06 22.23
N ASN A 25 -5.60 13.08 22.08
CA ASN A 25 -4.94 14.02 21.17
C ASN A 25 -5.30 13.68 19.71
N PHE A 26 -5.19 14.66 18.80
CA PHE A 26 -5.39 14.44 17.37
C PHE A 26 -4.57 13.23 16.89
N ALA A 27 -5.19 12.31 16.17
CA ALA A 27 -4.57 11.07 15.72
C ALA A 27 -3.95 10.22 16.85
N PHE A 28 -4.54 10.29 18.05
CA PHE A 28 -4.23 9.51 19.26
C PHE A 28 -2.89 9.81 19.96
N LEU A 29 -1.78 9.86 19.22
CA LEU A 29 -0.44 10.02 19.80
C LEU A 29 -0.24 11.42 20.40
N ASP A 30 0.49 11.51 21.51
CA ASP A 30 0.94 12.80 22.04
C ASP A 30 1.98 13.50 21.11
N GLU A 31 2.12 14.81 21.26
CA GLU A 31 3.01 15.62 20.41
C GLU A 31 4.50 15.29 20.60
N HIS A 32 4.92 14.79 21.77
CA HIS A 32 6.30 14.40 21.98
C HIS A 32 6.65 13.14 21.16
N THR A 33 5.75 12.16 21.17
CA THR A 33 5.85 10.92 20.39
C THR A 33 5.83 11.23 18.90
N LYS A 34 4.89 12.06 18.43
CA LYS A 34 4.87 12.51 17.02
C LYS A 34 6.16 13.23 16.63
N ARG A 35 6.65 14.15 17.47
CA ARG A 35 7.90 14.90 17.20
C ARG A 35 9.10 13.95 17.09
N MET A 36 9.16 12.90 17.92
CA MET A 36 10.22 11.88 17.83
C MET A 36 10.11 11.06 16.55
N ILE A 37 8.91 10.59 16.19
CA ILE A 37 8.68 9.84 14.94
C ILE A 37 9.06 10.71 13.74
N ARG A 38 8.61 11.96 13.68
CA ARG A 38 8.94 12.91 12.60
C ARG A 38 10.45 13.10 12.43
N ARG A 39 11.21 13.26 13.52
CA ARG A 39 12.69 13.34 13.44
C ARG A 39 13.30 12.07 12.86
N SER A 40 12.83 10.90 13.28
CA SER A 40 13.30 9.61 12.78
C SER A 40 12.94 9.40 11.31
N LEU A 41 11.74 9.82 10.88
CA LEU A 41 11.32 9.80 9.47
C LEU A 41 12.18 10.72 8.60
N LEU A 42 12.50 11.94 9.06
CA LEU A 42 13.42 12.82 8.34
C LEU A 42 14.82 12.19 8.17
N LYS A 43 15.30 11.45 9.18
CA LYS A 43 16.55 10.67 9.05
C LYS A 43 16.40 9.50 8.06
N ALA A 44 15.27 8.82 8.07
CA ALA A 44 15.00 7.71 7.15
C ALA A 44 14.93 8.20 5.70
N VAL A 45 14.32 9.34 5.44
CA VAL A 45 14.27 9.98 4.11
C VAL A 45 15.66 10.39 3.65
N ALA A 46 16.48 10.96 4.54
CA ALA A 46 17.85 11.38 4.22
C ALA A 46 18.83 10.20 4.04
N ILE A 47 18.46 8.99 4.47
CA ILE A 47 19.29 7.78 4.37
C ILE A 47 18.41 6.64 3.80
N PRO A 48 18.07 6.68 2.49
CA PRO A 48 17.11 5.76 1.90
C PRO A 48 17.46 4.29 2.14
N GLY A 49 16.48 3.50 2.59
CA GLY A 49 16.65 2.08 2.93
C GLY A 49 17.31 1.77 4.27
N TYR A 50 17.84 2.76 5.00
CA TYR A 50 18.41 2.54 6.34
C TYR A 50 17.33 2.42 7.41
N GLN A 51 17.46 1.40 8.26
CA GLN A 51 16.56 1.11 9.37
C GLN A 51 16.85 2.01 10.59
N VAL A 52 16.21 3.18 10.66
CA VAL A 52 16.34 4.14 11.78
C VAL A 52 15.64 3.60 13.04
N PRO A 53 16.33 3.49 14.19
CA PRO A 53 15.69 3.13 15.45
C PRO A 53 14.79 4.26 15.95
N PHE A 54 13.63 3.91 16.50
CA PHE A 54 12.72 4.88 17.11
C PHE A 54 12.09 4.35 18.41
N GLY A 55 11.65 5.24 19.29
CA GLY A 55 11.01 4.88 20.56
C GLY A 55 9.54 4.51 20.37
N SER A 56 9.24 3.36 19.76
CA SER A 56 7.87 2.87 19.56
C SER A 56 7.10 2.82 20.89
N ARG A 57 5.81 3.12 20.82
CA ARG A 57 4.87 3.03 21.95
C ARG A 57 3.88 1.90 21.73
N GLU A 58 3.32 1.40 22.82
CA GLU A 58 2.16 0.53 22.78
C GLU A 58 0.97 1.27 22.14
N MET A 59 0.24 0.58 21.29
CA MET A 59 -0.95 1.08 20.60
C MET A 59 -2.18 0.29 21.07
N PRO A 60 -3.41 0.80 20.88
CA PRO A 60 -4.66 0.08 21.23
C PRO A 60 -4.97 -1.09 20.28
N LEU A 61 -3.93 -1.71 19.72
CA LEU A 61 -3.93 -2.87 18.85
C LEU A 61 -2.71 -3.73 19.21
N PRO A 62 -2.83 -5.06 19.22
CA PRO A 62 -1.70 -5.93 19.57
C PRO A 62 -0.51 -5.72 18.64
N TYR A 63 0.71 -5.93 19.16
CA TYR A 63 1.89 -5.99 18.31
C TYR A 63 1.72 -7.03 17.20
N GLY A 64 2.18 -6.71 15.99
CA GLY A 64 1.98 -7.54 14.79
C GLY A 64 0.77 -7.13 13.94
N TRP A 65 -0.15 -6.33 14.48
CA TRP A 65 -1.32 -5.80 13.75
C TRP A 65 -1.08 -4.40 13.17
N GLY A 66 0.13 -4.16 12.64
CA GLY A 66 0.43 -2.91 11.94
C GLY A 66 0.76 -1.70 12.82
N THR A 67 1.06 -1.87 14.10
CA THR A 67 1.28 -0.75 15.05
C THR A 67 2.36 0.25 14.63
N GLY A 68 3.35 -0.17 13.85
CA GLY A 68 4.36 0.72 13.27
C GLY A 68 3.77 1.64 12.20
N GLY A 69 3.01 1.09 11.26
CA GLY A 69 2.31 1.86 10.23
C GLY A 69 1.32 2.85 10.84
N ILE A 70 0.58 2.45 11.88
CA ILE A 70 -0.36 3.36 12.57
C ILE A 70 0.38 4.53 13.24
N GLN A 71 1.51 4.27 13.90
CA GLN A 71 2.31 5.34 14.51
C GLN A 71 2.87 6.32 13.47
N VAL A 72 3.30 5.81 12.30
CA VAL A 72 3.76 6.65 11.19
C VAL A 72 2.60 7.49 10.65
N SER A 73 1.47 6.87 10.31
CA SER A 73 0.27 7.56 9.83
C SER A 73 -0.19 8.64 10.81
N ALA A 74 -0.25 8.35 12.11
CA ALA A 74 -0.61 9.31 13.16
C ALA A 74 0.37 10.49 13.28
N ALA A 75 1.63 10.30 12.89
CA ALA A 75 2.64 11.35 12.93
C ALA A 75 2.65 12.21 11.66
N VAL A 76 2.24 11.69 10.50
CA VAL A 76 2.28 12.41 9.22
C VAL A 76 0.94 13.02 8.81
N ILE A 77 -0.19 12.43 9.22
CA ILE A 77 -1.52 12.87 8.80
C ILE A 77 -1.86 14.27 9.35
N GLY A 78 -2.44 15.11 8.49
CA GLY A 78 -3.02 16.41 8.78
C GLY A 78 -4.56 16.38 8.76
N ALA A 79 -5.19 17.48 9.18
CA ALA A 79 -6.66 17.56 9.25
C ALA A 79 -7.34 17.54 7.87
N ASP A 80 -6.64 18.03 6.85
CA ASP A 80 -7.16 18.14 5.47
C ASP A 80 -6.80 16.92 4.60
N ASP A 81 -6.12 15.92 5.19
CA ASP A 81 -5.77 14.70 4.46
C ASP A 81 -6.98 13.81 4.19
N THR A 82 -6.89 13.06 3.10
CA THR A 82 -7.82 11.97 2.78
C THR A 82 -7.09 10.64 2.92
N LEU A 83 -7.53 9.83 3.88
CA LEU A 83 -6.90 8.56 4.23
C LEU A 83 -7.54 7.38 3.48
N LYS A 84 -6.71 6.59 2.79
CA LYS A 84 -7.05 5.23 2.34
C LYS A 84 -6.29 4.21 3.20
N VAL A 85 -6.95 3.11 3.54
CA VAL A 85 -6.32 2.01 4.29
C VAL A 85 -6.68 0.69 3.63
N ILE A 86 -5.66 -0.10 3.28
CA ILE A 86 -5.79 -1.41 2.65
C ILE A 86 -5.00 -2.47 3.41
N ASP A 87 -5.52 -3.69 3.43
CA ASP A 87 -4.83 -4.91 3.88
C ASP A 87 -5.15 -6.02 2.88
N GLN A 88 -4.12 -6.72 2.39
CA GLN A 88 -4.21 -7.64 1.24
C GLN A 88 -4.77 -6.97 -0.03
N GLY A 89 -4.56 -5.65 -0.21
CA GLY A 89 -5.06 -4.91 -1.38
C GLY A 89 -6.50 -4.42 -1.28
N ALA A 90 -7.25 -4.90 -0.27
CA ALA A 90 -8.66 -4.57 -0.10
C ALA A 90 -8.93 -3.62 1.07
N ASP A 91 -9.91 -2.72 0.90
CA ASP A 91 -10.32 -1.71 1.88
C ASP A 91 -11.26 -2.25 2.96
N ASP A 92 -11.92 -3.39 2.72
CA ASP A 92 -13.00 -3.96 3.53
C ASP A 92 -12.55 -5.12 4.44
N THR A 93 -11.28 -5.49 4.38
CA THR A 93 -10.67 -6.41 5.33
C THR A 93 -10.79 -5.90 6.76
N THR A 94 -10.93 -6.83 7.71
CA THR A 94 -11.19 -6.52 9.13
C THR A 94 -10.17 -5.54 9.72
N ASN A 95 -8.89 -5.74 9.43
CA ASN A 95 -7.82 -4.88 9.90
C ASN A 95 -7.84 -3.49 9.24
N ALA A 96 -8.05 -3.41 7.92
CA ALA A 96 -8.14 -2.14 7.20
C ALA A 96 -9.31 -1.28 7.70
N VAL A 97 -10.49 -1.89 7.87
CA VAL A 97 -11.68 -1.24 8.43
C VAL A 97 -11.42 -0.71 9.83
N ASN A 98 -10.78 -1.51 10.69
CA ASN A 98 -10.49 -1.10 12.06
C ASN A 98 -9.52 0.08 12.14
N ILE A 99 -8.44 0.06 11.35
CA ILE A 99 -7.46 1.14 11.30
C ILE A 99 -8.09 2.42 10.71
N ARG A 100 -8.87 2.31 9.62
CA ARG A 100 -9.57 3.46 9.02
C ARG A 100 -10.56 4.08 10.00
N ARG A 101 -11.37 3.26 10.69
CA ARG A 101 -12.29 3.72 11.75
C ARG A 101 -11.56 4.35 12.92
N PHE A 102 -10.40 3.82 13.30
CA PHE A 102 -9.56 4.42 14.34
C PHE A 102 -9.14 5.85 13.98
N PHE A 103 -8.66 6.09 12.77
CA PHE A 103 -8.28 7.44 12.33
C PHE A 103 -9.48 8.35 12.10
N ALA A 104 -10.58 7.84 11.53
CA ALA A 104 -11.82 8.62 11.41
C ALA A 104 -12.31 9.12 12.78
N ARG A 105 -12.19 8.29 13.83
CA ARG A 105 -12.57 8.67 15.21
C ARG A 105 -11.56 9.60 15.90
N THR A 106 -10.27 9.38 15.72
CA THR A 106 -9.22 10.08 16.50
C THR A 106 -8.65 11.32 15.81
N ALA A 107 -8.77 11.40 14.49
CA ALA A 107 -8.28 12.51 13.68
C ALA A 107 -9.41 13.23 12.92
N GLY A 108 -10.58 12.61 12.74
CA GLY A 108 -11.70 13.25 12.05
C GLY A 108 -11.47 13.52 10.56
N VAL A 109 -10.45 12.88 9.97
CA VAL A 109 -10.05 13.04 8.57
C VAL A 109 -11.05 12.42 7.61
N ALA A 110 -11.07 12.94 6.37
CA ALA A 110 -11.77 12.29 5.28
C ALA A 110 -11.15 10.92 5.00
N THR A 111 -11.98 9.96 4.56
CA THR A 111 -11.50 8.64 4.15
C THR A 111 -12.04 8.28 2.78
N THR A 112 -11.24 7.58 2.00
CA THR A 112 -11.63 7.12 0.66
C THR A 112 -11.24 5.66 0.45
N MET A 113 -11.93 5.01 -0.49
CA MET A 113 -11.48 3.74 -1.07
C MET A 113 -10.79 3.95 -2.42
N LYS A 114 -10.73 5.19 -2.94
CA LYS A 114 -10.12 5.52 -4.21
C LYS A 114 -8.65 5.88 -4.05
N THR A 115 -7.77 5.11 -4.69
CA THR A 115 -6.31 5.34 -4.66
C THR A 115 -5.97 6.73 -5.17
N SER A 116 -6.63 7.19 -6.24
CA SER A 116 -6.43 8.50 -6.87
C SER A 116 -6.88 9.69 -6.01
N GLN A 117 -7.70 9.47 -4.97
CA GLN A 117 -8.21 10.53 -4.10
C GLN A 117 -7.50 10.58 -2.74
N ALA A 118 -6.66 9.60 -2.43
CA ALA A 118 -5.97 9.52 -1.15
C ALA A 118 -4.73 10.41 -1.14
N THR A 119 -4.50 11.15 -0.06
CA THR A 119 -3.23 11.85 0.18
C THR A 119 -2.29 10.99 1.03
N VAL A 120 -2.85 10.19 1.94
CA VAL A 120 -2.14 9.17 2.72
C VAL A 120 -2.78 7.81 2.49
N ILE A 121 -1.97 6.82 2.13
CA ILE A 121 -2.38 5.44 1.95
C ILE A 121 -1.62 4.60 2.97
N GLN A 122 -2.32 3.98 3.92
CA GLN A 122 -1.71 2.98 4.81
C GLN A 122 -1.97 1.58 4.26
N THR A 123 -0.91 0.83 3.99
CA THR A 123 -1.01 -0.48 3.35
C THR A 123 -0.39 -1.60 4.19
N ARG A 124 -0.96 -2.79 4.04
CA ARG A 124 -0.36 -4.06 4.43
C ARG A 124 -0.37 -5.02 3.25
N HIS A 125 0.82 -5.49 2.88
CA HIS A 125 1.11 -6.54 1.88
C HIS A 125 0.82 -6.18 0.41
N ARG A 126 0.41 -4.96 0.05
CA ARG A 126 0.19 -4.59 -1.35
C ARG A 126 0.62 -3.17 -1.67
N ILE A 127 1.04 -2.94 -2.90
CA ILE A 127 1.06 -1.60 -3.51
C ILE A 127 -0.12 -1.55 -4.50
N PRO A 128 -0.96 -0.50 -4.49
CA PRO A 128 -2.07 -0.36 -5.43
C PRO A 128 -1.64 -0.61 -6.89
N GLU A 129 -2.55 -1.13 -7.71
CA GLU A 129 -2.32 -1.26 -9.15
C GLU A 129 -2.36 0.13 -9.82
N THR A 130 -3.23 1.00 -9.32
CA THR A 130 -3.29 2.40 -9.74
C THR A 130 -1.98 3.11 -9.39
N SER A 131 -1.35 3.72 -10.40
CA SER A 131 -0.09 4.44 -10.23
C SER A 131 -0.24 5.58 -9.23
N LEU A 132 0.72 5.68 -8.32
CA LEU A 132 0.76 6.77 -7.34
C LEU A 132 1.28 8.05 -8.00
N THR A 133 1.00 9.18 -7.37
CA THR A 133 1.31 10.53 -7.87
C THR A 133 2.06 11.36 -6.83
N GLU A 134 2.65 12.46 -7.27
CA GLU A 134 3.31 13.42 -6.37
C GLU A 134 2.34 13.93 -5.29
N GLY A 135 2.84 14.14 -4.08
CA GLY A 135 2.05 14.57 -2.94
C GLY A 135 1.37 13.42 -2.16
N GLN A 136 1.30 12.21 -2.72
CA GLN A 136 0.85 11.04 -1.98
C GLN A 136 1.94 10.47 -1.07
N ILE A 137 1.53 9.93 0.08
CA ILE A 137 2.39 9.21 1.03
C ILE A 137 1.86 7.78 1.20
N LEU A 138 2.69 6.79 0.87
CA LEU A 138 2.40 5.37 1.09
C LEU A 138 3.09 4.87 2.37
N VAL A 139 2.32 4.42 3.35
CA VAL A 139 2.77 3.96 4.67
C VAL A 139 2.64 2.43 4.77
N TYR A 140 3.76 1.72 4.78
CA TYR A 140 3.83 0.27 4.86
C TYR A 140 3.85 -0.25 6.29
N GLN A 141 3.04 -1.28 6.56
CA GLN A 141 3.10 -2.06 7.79
C GLN A 141 4.17 -3.15 7.69
N VAL A 142 5.17 -3.10 8.57
CA VAL A 142 6.34 -3.98 8.50
C VAL A 142 6.42 -4.87 9.74
N PRO A 143 6.33 -6.21 9.60
CA PRO A 143 6.50 -7.13 10.72
C PRO A 143 7.97 -7.38 11.06
N MET A 144 8.84 -7.42 10.05
CA MET A 144 10.28 -7.68 10.15
C MET A 144 11.02 -6.73 9.19
N PRO A 145 11.79 -5.74 9.69
CA PRO A 145 12.45 -4.73 8.85
C PRO A 145 13.84 -5.15 8.35
N GLU A 146 14.43 -6.18 8.95
CA GLU A 146 15.79 -6.62 8.67
C GLU A 146 15.77 -7.67 7.55
N PRO A 147 16.20 -7.35 6.31
CA PRO A 147 16.16 -8.29 5.19
C PRO A 147 17.02 -9.54 5.44
N MET A 148 18.06 -9.45 6.27
CA MET A 148 18.96 -10.58 6.54
C MET A 148 18.55 -11.42 7.75
N PHE A 149 17.39 -11.18 8.39
CA PHE A 149 17.07 -11.76 9.70
C PHE A 149 17.08 -13.29 9.75
N ARG A 150 16.76 -13.97 8.63
CA ARG A 150 16.77 -15.44 8.52
C ARG A 150 18.19 -16.01 8.37
N LEU A 151 19.13 -15.19 7.93
CA LEU A 151 20.51 -15.55 7.64
C LEU A 151 21.42 -15.19 8.82
N GLU A 152 21.22 -14.01 9.38
CA GLU A 152 21.89 -13.53 10.59
C GLU A 152 20.83 -12.96 11.56
N PRO A 153 20.38 -13.76 12.55
CA PRO A 153 19.35 -13.32 13.49
C PRO A 153 19.87 -12.32 14.54
N ARG A 154 21.18 -12.14 14.67
CA ARG A 154 21.77 -11.24 15.67
C ARG A 154 21.80 -9.82 15.12
N ILE A 155 20.97 -8.95 15.69
CA ILE A 155 20.84 -7.53 15.31
C ILE A 155 22.19 -6.78 15.31
N HIS A 156 23.10 -7.12 16.24
CA HIS A 156 24.40 -6.43 16.29
C HIS A 156 25.31 -6.80 15.10
N GLU A 157 25.23 -8.04 14.60
CA GLU A 157 25.96 -8.46 13.40
C GLU A 157 25.29 -7.91 12.14
N SER A 158 23.96 -7.98 12.03
CA SER A 158 23.25 -7.41 10.87
C SER A 158 23.51 -5.91 10.70
N ARG A 159 23.60 -5.16 11.81
CA ARG A 159 23.99 -3.74 11.79
C ARG A 159 25.41 -3.52 11.26
N LYS A 160 26.38 -4.38 11.58
CA LYS A 160 27.74 -4.30 11.03
C LYS A 160 27.74 -4.56 9.53
N LEU A 161 27.01 -5.59 9.08
CA LEU A 161 26.85 -5.89 7.65
C LEU A 161 26.26 -4.69 6.90
N HIS A 162 25.22 -4.05 7.43
CA HIS A 162 24.68 -2.82 6.84
C HIS A 162 25.68 -1.67 6.83
N ALA A 163 26.43 -1.45 7.92
CA ALA A 163 27.43 -0.40 8.01
C ALA A 163 28.55 -0.58 6.98
N LEU A 164 29.01 -1.82 6.78
CA LEU A 164 30.08 -2.17 5.84
C LEU A 164 29.58 -2.37 4.40
N GLY A 165 28.27 -2.55 4.19
CA GLY A 165 27.71 -2.86 2.87
C GLY A 165 27.93 -4.31 2.44
N GLU A 166 28.11 -5.22 3.40
CA GLU A 166 28.39 -6.63 3.15
C GLU A 166 27.10 -7.43 2.96
N TYR A 167 26.56 -7.41 1.73
CA TYR A 167 25.31 -8.10 1.38
C TYR A 167 25.52 -9.42 0.62
N GLY A 168 26.76 -9.92 0.57
CA GLY A 168 27.10 -11.17 -0.12
C GLY A 168 26.28 -12.37 0.38
N LEU A 169 25.97 -12.41 1.68
CA LEU A 169 25.16 -13.46 2.30
C LEU A 169 23.77 -13.58 1.66
N MET A 170 23.15 -12.46 1.31
CA MET A 170 21.83 -12.46 0.65
C MET A 170 21.94 -13.02 -0.77
N ARG A 171 23.00 -12.65 -1.52
CA ARG A 171 23.24 -13.22 -2.86
C ARG A 171 23.44 -14.73 -2.79
N VAL A 172 24.25 -15.22 -1.86
CA VAL A 172 24.45 -16.67 -1.66
C VAL A 172 23.11 -17.36 -1.42
N ARG A 173 22.26 -16.81 -0.54
CA ARG A 173 20.95 -17.38 -0.25
C ARG A 173 20.04 -17.48 -1.49
N LEU A 174 19.98 -16.43 -2.31
CA LEU A 174 19.17 -16.44 -3.54
C LEU A 174 19.71 -17.46 -4.56
N TYR A 175 21.03 -17.59 -4.65
CA TYR A 175 21.67 -18.57 -5.54
C TYR A 175 21.43 -20.01 -5.08
N GLU A 176 21.38 -20.28 -3.77
CA GLU A 176 20.99 -21.59 -3.24
C GLU A 176 19.58 -22.01 -3.67
N ASP A 177 18.63 -21.06 -3.74
CA ASP A 177 17.28 -21.35 -4.24
C ASP A 177 17.31 -21.77 -5.72
N ILE A 178 18.09 -21.05 -6.54
CA ILE A 178 18.28 -21.38 -7.97
C ILE A 178 18.85 -22.78 -8.12
N VAL A 179 19.90 -23.13 -7.37
CA VAL A 179 20.53 -24.47 -7.44
C VAL A 179 19.57 -25.57 -7.01
N ARG A 180 18.73 -25.34 -5.99
CA ARG A 180 17.82 -26.37 -5.45
C ARG A 180 16.51 -26.51 -6.23
N HIS A 181 15.99 -25.42 -6.77
CA HIS A 181 14.62 -25.33 -7.29
C HIS A 181 14.56 -24.87 -8.75
N GLY A 182 15.69 -24.51 -9.36
CA GLY A 182 15.76 -23.94 -10.72
C GLY A 182 15.26 -22.50 -10.81
N ALA A 183 14.80 -21.92 -9.70
CA ALA A 183 14.29 -20.56 -9.61
C ALA A 183 14.39 -20.05 -8.17
N ILE A 184 14.38 -18.73 -8.00
CA ILE A 184 14.37 -18.11 -6.67
C ILE A 184 13.01 -18.37 -6.01
N ALA A 185 13.03 -19.00 -4.83
CA ALA A 185 11.84 -19.44 -4.11
C ALA A 185 11.13 -18.31 -3.34
N THR A 186 11.80 -17.16 -3.16
CA THR A 186 11.25 -16.00 -2.46
C THR A 186 10.14 -15.34 -3.29
N THR A 187 8.89 -15.38 -2.80
CA THR A 187 7.71 -14.87 -3.52
C THR A 187 7.17 -13.54 -3.00
N TYR A 188 7.49 -13.17 -1.77
CA TYR A 188 7.13 -11.91 -1.11
C TYR A 188 8.29 -11.42 -0.23
N ASP A 189 8.23 -10.17 0.24
CA ASP A 189 9.32 -9.55 1.01
C ASP A 189 10.68 -9.71 0.31
N TYR A 190 10.66 -9.55 -1.02
CA TYR A 190 11.80 -9.85 -1.86
C TYR A 190 12.83 -8.71 -1.75
N PRO A 191 14.09 -9.00 -1.38
CA PRO A 191 15.05 -7.97 -1.03
C PRO A 191 15.38 -7.03 -2.19
N VAL A 192 15.45 -5.73 -1.89
CA VAL A 192 15.79 -4.67 -2.85
C VAL A 192 17.04 -3.90 -2.43
N ILE A 193 17.80 -3.40 -3.38
CA ILE A 193 18.82 -2.37 -3.20
C ILE A 193 18.17 -1.01 -3.44
N VAL A 194 18.21 -0.15 -2.43
CA VAL A 194 17.68 1.22 -2.49
C VAL A 194 18.83 2.19 -2.70
N ASN A 195 18.66 3.09 -3.66
CA ASN A 195 19.60 4.16 -4.02
C ASN A 195 21.04 3.64 -4.23
N GLY A 196 21.16 2.46 -4.84
CA GLY A 196 22.45 1.79 -5.08
C GLY A 196 23.25 1.43 -3.83
N ARG A 197 22.67 1.51 -2.62
CA ARG A 197 23.45 1.36 -1.37
C ARG A 197 22.85 0.42 -0.34
N TYR A 198 21.62 0.62 0.12
CA TYR A 198 21.09 -0.15 1.25
C TYR A 198 20.27 -1.35 0.76
N LEU A 199 20.61 -2.54 1.24
CA LEU A 199 19.71 -3.68 1.18
C LEU A 199 18.52 -3.41 2.11
N MET A 200 17.31 -3.57 1.59
CA MET A 200 16.07 -3.25 2.31
C MET A 200 15.04 -4.36 2.13
N SER A 201 14.29 -4.66 3.18
CA SER A 201 13.03 -5.41 3.11
C SER A 201 11.93 -4.45 2.61
N PRO A 202 11.22 -4.75 1.51
CA PRO A 202 10.14 -3.89 1.03
C PRO A 202 8.81 -4.11 1.77
N SER A 203 8.85 -4.69 2.98
CA SER A 203 7.71 -5.30 3.69
C SER A 203 7.15 -6.53 2.95
N PRO A 204 6.18 -7.28 3.52
CA PRO A 204 5.62 -8.50 2.91
C PRO A 204 4.70 -8.24 1.71
N ILE A 205 5.06 -7.30 0.83
CA ILE A 205 4.47 -7.19 -0.50
C ILE A 205 4.92 -8.37 -1.36
N PRO A 206 4.08 -8.85 -2.30
CA PRO A 206 4.53 -9.83 -3.29
C PRO A 206 5.64 -9.21 -4.13
N LYS A 207 6.59 -10.04 -4.62
CA LYS A 207 7.63 -9.55 -5.54
C LYS A 207 7.03 -8.89 -6.80
N PHE A 208 5.80 -9.25 -7.18
CA PHE A 208 5.00 -8.56 -8.19
C PHE A 208 4.94 -7.04 -8.00
N ASP A 209 4.88 -6.57 -6.75
CA ASP A 209 4.76 -5.15 -6.43
C ASP A 209 6.14 -4.43 -6.40
N ASN A 210 7.27 -5.14 -6.28
CA ASN A 210 8.61 -4.51 -6.20
C ASN A 210 8.89 -3.49 -7.32
N PRO A 211 8.59 -3.76 -8.62
CA PRO A 211 8.82 -2.80 -9.69
C PRO A 211 8.10 -1.47 -9.50
N LYS A 212 6.96 -1.45 -8.79
CA LYS A 212 6.19 -0.22 -8.52
C LYS A 212 6.91 0.72 -7.57
N MET A 213 7.92 0.26 -6.83
CA MET A 213 8.70 1.09 -5.91
C MET A 213 9.77 1.91 -6.63
N HIS A 214 10.22 1.44 -7.80
CA HIS A 214 11.30 2.04 -8.57
C HIS A 214 10.84 3.38 -9.16
N MET A 215 11.58 4.46 -8.87
CA MET A 215 11.30 5.81 -9.37
C MET A 215 9.85 6.28 -9.11
N ASN A 216 9.22 5.76 -8.05
CA ASN A 216 7.85 6.11 -7.69
C ASN A 216 7.75 7.59 -7.27
N PRO A 217 6.76 8.36 -7.73
CA PRO A 217 6.60 9.77 -7.37
C PRO A 217 6.08 10.01 -5.93
N ALA A 218 5.50 9.00 -5.29
CA ALA A 218 5.03 9.10 -3.92
C ALA A 218 6.13 8.83 -2.89
N LEU A 219 6.01 9.45 -1.72
CA LEU A 219 6.89 9.18 -0.59
C LEU A 219 6.50 7.84 0.05
N GLN A 220 7.45 6.92 0.19
CA GLN A 220 7.23 5.60 0.77
C GLN A 220 7.84 5.53 2.17
N LEU A 221 7.01 5.28 3.20
CA LEU A 221 7.41 5.21 4.60
C LEU A 221 7.09 3.85 5.20
N PHE A 222 8.03 3.27 5.93
CA PHE A 222 7.93 1.91 6.42
C PHE A 222 7.99 1.87 7.95
N GLY A 223 6.97 1.29 8.58
CA GLY A 223 6.81 1.28 10.03
C GLY A 223 6.85 -0.11 10.65
N ALA A 224 7.95 -0.45 11.34
CA ALA A 224 8.09 -1.68 12.12
C ALA A 224 8.00 -1.38 13.63
N GLY A 225 6.78 -1.41 14.18
CA GLY A 225 6.51 -1.01 15.57
C GLY A 225 7.16 -1.96 16.60
N ARG A 226 6.96 -3.27 16.42
CA ARG A 226 7.51 -4.31 17.32
C ARG A 226 9.05 -4.29 17.34
N GLU A 227 9.66 -4.16 16.17
CA GLU A 227 11.11 -4.14 15.99
C GLU A 227 11.75 -2.75 16.20
N ARG A 228 10.90 -1.74 16.43
CA ARG A 228 11.30 -0.35 16.70
C ARG A 228 12.18 0.23 15.59
N ARG A 229 11.77 0.05 14.33
CA ARG A 229 12.45 0.62 13.14
C ARG A 229 11.50 1.39 12.25
N LEU A 230 12.02 2.47 11.69
CA LEU A 230 11.43 3.24 10.60
C LEU A 230 12.44 3.31 9.45
N TYR A 231 11.98 3.24 8.22
CA TYR A 231 12.80 3.48 7.04
C TYR A 231 11.94 4.10 5.94
N ALA A 232 12.58 4.60 4.89
CA ALA A 232 11.88 5.32 3.84
C ALA A 232 12.58 5.14 2.48
N ILE A 233 11.79 5.38 1.43
CA ILE A 233 12.26 5.59 0.07
C ILE A 233 11.68 6.93 -0.39
N PRO A 234 12.51 7.96 -0.60
CA PRO A 234 12.06 9.23 -1.15
C PRO A 234 11.47 9.05 -2.57
N PRO A 235 10.63 9.99 -3.02
CA PRO A 235 10.21 10.04 -4.42
C PRO A 235 11.39 9.95 -5.39
N TYR A 236 11.17 9.32 -6.54
CA TYR A 236 12.16 9.23 -7.63
C TYR A 236 13.50 8.62 -7.21
N THR A 237 13.47 7.68 -6.27
CA THR A 237 14.66 6.91 -5.84
C THR A 237 14.75 5.59 -6.59
N SER A 238 15.96 5.18 -6.98
CA SER A 238 16.16 3.87 -7.58
C SER A 238 15.92 2.76 -6.54
N VAL A 239 15.10 1.78 -6.93
CA VAL A 239 14.84 0.58 -6.15
C VAL A 239 14.98 -0.60 -7.09
N GLU A 240 15.90 -1.51 -6.80
CA GLU A 240 16.24 -2.63 -7.68
C GLU A 240 16.13 -3.93 -6.89
N SER A 241 15.30 -4.86 -7.35
CA SER A 241 15.25 -6.22 -6.77
C SER A 241 16.58 -6.92 -6.99
N LEU A 242 17.09 -7.62 -5.97
CA LEU A 242 18.31 -8.42 -6.14
C LEU A 242 18.10 -9.56 -7.14
N ASP A 243 18.96 -9.66 -8.13
CA ASP A 243 18.98 -10.76 -9.08
C ASP A 243 20.41 -11.08 -9.54
N PHE A 244 20.52 -11.89 -10.59
CA PHE A 244 21.76 -12.26 -11.25
C PHE A 244 21.61 -12.07 -12.76
N ASP A 245 22.71 -11.80 -13.46
CA ASP A 245 22.70 -11.60 -14.91
C ASP A 245 22.13 -12.81 -15.68
N ASP A 246 22.35 -14.02 -15.17
CA ASP A 246 21.85 -15.28 -15.73
C ASP A 246 20.47 -15.69 -15.19
N HIS A 247 19.99 -15.05 -14.12
CA HIS A 247 18.69 -15.28 -13.50
C HIS A 247 18.03 -13.95 -13.14
N PRO A 248 17.53 -13.20 -14.14
CA PRO A 248 16.98 -11.87 -13.92
C PRO A 248 15.70 -11.93 -13.08
N PHE A 249 15.40 -10.82 -12.40
CA PHE A 249 14.18 -10.70 -11.60
C PHE A 249 12.91 -10.91 -12.44
N ALA A 250 12.01 -11.76 -11.94
CA ALA A 250 10.73 -12.03 -12.58
C ALA A 250 9.57 -11.95 -11.58
N ILE A 251 8.51 -11.24 -11.96
CA ILE A 251 7.25 -11.13 -11.22
C ILE A 251 6.39 -12.38 -11.39
N GLN A 252 5.41 -12.56 -10.50
CA GLN A 252 4.37 -13.57 -10.65
C GLN A 252 3.55 -13.38 -11.94
N LYS A 253 3.11 -14.49 -12.52
CA LYS A 253 2.19 -14.53 -13.66
C LYS A 253 1.13 -15.59 -13.38
N TRP A 254 -0.07 -15.38 -13.89
CA TRP A 254 -1.18 -16.31 -13.82
C TRP A 254 -1.59 -16.68 -15.25
N ASP A 255 -1.99 -17.93 -15.45
CA ASP A 255 -2.73 -18.36 -16.65
C ASP A 255 -4.25 -18.18 -16.41
N ALA A 256 -4.60 -17.02 -15.85
CA ALA A 256 -5.94 -16.64 -15.48
C ALA A 256 -6.08 -15.13 -15.57
N HIS A 257 -7.30 -14.67 -15.72
CA HIS A 257 -7.68 -13.27 -15.59
C HIS A 257 -8.61 -13.12 -14.39
N CYS A 258 -8.76 -11.90 -13.88
CA CYS A 258 -9.75 -11.62 -12.85
C CYS A 258 -11.16 -12.00 -13.33
N ALA A 259 -11.85 -12.87 -12.62
CA ALA A 259 -13.19 -13.33 -12.96
C ALA A 259 -14.27 -12.22 -12.90
N ILE A 260 -13.94 -11.05 -12.33
CA ILE A 260 -14.87 -9.93 -12.14
C ILE A 260 -14.66 -8.83 -13.21
N CYS A 261 -13.42 -8.40 -13.41
CA CYS A 261 -13.09 -7.26 -14.28
C CYS A 261 -12.23 -7.64 -15.51
N LEU A 262 -11.90 -8.92 -15.65
CA LEU A 262 -11.09 -9.50 -16.74
C LEU A 262 -9.65 -8.95 -16.83
N ALA A 263 -9.15 -8.31 -15.79
CA ALA A 263 -7.76 -7.83 -15.74
C ALA A 263 -6.76 -9.01 -15.81
N THR A 264 -5.72 -8.83 -16.62
CA THR A 264 -4.58 -9.75 -16.78
C THR A 264 -3.28 -9.15 -16.24
N ASP A 265 -3.33 -7.90 -15.80
CA ASP A 265 -2.19 -7.07 -15.39
C ASP A 265 -2.18 -6.74 -13.89
N SER A 266 -3.05 -7.37 -13.11
CA SER A 266 -3.14 -7.20 -11.65
C SER A 266 -2.63 -8.42 -10.89
N PHE A 267 -2.23 -8.22 -9.63
CA PHE A 267 -2.05 -9.34 -8.71
C PHE A 267 -3.40 -10.01 -8.41
N LEU A 268 -3.46 -11.34 -8.56
CA LEU A 268 -4.69 -12.11 -8.37
C LEU A 268 -4.68 -12.91 -7.07
N ASP A 269 -5.75 -12.80 -6.30
CA ASP A 269 -6.08 -13.68 -5.18
C ASP A 269 -6.79 -14.93 -5.70
N GLU A 270 -6.41 -16.09 -5.15
CA GLU A 270 -7.05 -17.37 -5.41
C GLU A 270 -8.16 -17.62 -4.38
N VAL A 271 -9.38 -17.80 -4.85
CA VAL A 271 -10.58 -18.07 -4.02
C VAL A 271 -11.07 -19.48 -4.34
N ILE A 272 -11.15 -20.33 -3.31
CA ILE A 272 -11.76 -21.66 -3.40
C ILE A 272 -13.28 -21.50 -3.37
N THR A 273 -13.98 -21.97 -4.40
CA THR A 273 -15.42 -21.73 -4.58
C THR A 273 -16.31 -22.90 -4.17
N ASP A 274 -15.75 -24.09 -4.03
CA ASP A 274 -16.44 -25.31 -3.59
C ASP A 274 -15.50 -26.27 -2.86
N ASP A 275 -16.08 -27.32 -2.25
CA ASP A 275 -15.35 -28.37 -1.55
C ASP A 275 -14.66 -29.36 -2.52
N GLU A 276 -14.95 -29.27 -3.82
CA GLU A 276 -14.35 -30.10 -4.87
C GLU A 276 -13.03 -29.51 -5.40
N GLY A 277 -12.67 -28.30 -4.96
CA GLY A 277 -11.40 -27.64 -5.26
C GLY A 277 -11.44 -26.72 -6.47
N THR A 278 -12.62 -26.29 -6.92
CA THR A 278 -12.77 -25.26 -7.95
C THR A 278 -12.20 -23.93 -7.45
N ARG A 279 -11.51 -23.24 -8.35
CA ARG A 279 -10.78 -22.01 -8.05
C ARG A 279 -11.27 -20.87 -8.93
N MET A 280 -11.37 -19.70 -8.32
CA MET A 280 -11.60 -18.44 -8.99
C MET A 280 -10.44 -17.50 -8.69
N TYR A 281 -9.99 -16.76 -9.69
CA TYR A 281 -8.95 -15.74 -9.53
C TYR A 281 -9.59 -14.36 -9.63
N VAL A 282 -9.33 -13.49 -8.66
CA VAL A 282 -9.87 -12.13 -8.61
C VAL A 282 -8.78 -11.13 -8.28
N CYS A 283 -8.92 -9.89 -8.74
CA CYS A 283 -7.98 -8.83 -8.38
C CYS A 283 -7.90 -8.70 -6.86
N SER A 284 -6.68 -8.69 -6.34
CA SER A 284 -6.42 -8.41 -4.93
C SER A 284 -6.62 -6.92 -4.60
N ASP A 285 -6.35 -6.02 -5.54
CA ASP A 285 -6.72 -4.60 -5.40
C ASP A 285 -8.21 -4.40 -5.75
N SER A 286 -9.04 -4.25 -4.71
CA SER A 286 -10.49 -4.13 -4.85
C SER A 286 -10.93 -2.82 -5.50
N ASP A 287 -10.17 -1.74 -5.29
CA ASP A 287 -10.47 -0.43 -5.90
C ASP A 287 -10.24 -0.47 -7.40
N TYR A 288 -9.06 -0.96 -7.82
CA TYR A 288 -8.73 -1.17 -9.22
C TYR A 288 -9.76 -2.08 -9.92
N CYS A 289 -10.15 -3.17 -9.27
CA CYS A 289 -11.16 -4.08 -9.79
C CYS A 289 -12.50 -3.38 -10.04
N GLY A 290 -12.97 -2.61 -9.05
CA GLY A 290 -14.24 -1.88 -9.13
C GLY A 290 -14.26 -0.80 -10.21
N GLU A 291 -13.15 -0.09 -10.41
CA GLU A 291 -13.02 0.90 -11.49
C GLU A 291 -13.12 0.25 -12.86
N ARG A 292 -12.40 -0.85 -13.06
CA ARG A 292 -12.42 -1.59 -14.32
C ARG A 292 -13.79 -2.18 -14.63
N SER A 293 -14.44 -2.82 -13.66
CA SER A 293 -15.78 -3.38 -13.87
C SER A 293 -16.79 -2.29 -14.24
N SER A 294 -16.72 -1.13 -13.58
CA SER A 294 -17.61 0.01 -13.88
C SER A 294 -17.39 0.54 -15.31
N ALA A 295 -16.14 0.62 -15.76
CA ALA A 295 -15.81 1.02 -17.13
C ALA A 295 -16.32 0.01 -18.17
N THR A 296 -16.10 -1.29 -17.95
CA THR A 296 -16.58 -2.35 -18.85
C THR A 296 -18.12 -2.32 -18.98
N MET A 297 -18.84 -2.11 -17.88
CA MET A 297 -20.31 -1.98 -17.92
C MET A 297 -20.77 -0.73 -18.69
N ALA A 298 -20.03 0.38 -18.59
CA ALA A 298 -20.33 1.60 -19.33
C ALA A 298 -20.11 1.45 -20.84
N ASP A 299 -19.10 0.68 -21.27
CA ASP A 299 -18.84 0.41 -22.69
C ASP A 299 -19.88 -0.55 -23.31
N VAL A 300 -20.36 -1.54 -22.53
CA VAL A 300 -21.49 -2.39 -22.95
C VAL A 300 -22.76 -1.54 -23.13
N ALA A 301 -23.01 -0.57 -22.24
CA ALA A 301 -24.16 0.33 -22.36
C ALA A 301 -24.06 1.33 -23.53
N ARG A 302 -22.85 1.60 -24.04
CA ARG A 302 -22.59 2.51 -25.18
C ARG A 302 -22.55 1.81 -26.53
N THR A 303 -22.52 0.48 -26.58
CA THR A 303 -22.54 -0.26 -27.84
C THR A 303 -23.97 -0.25 -28.40
N PRO A 304 -24.22 0.35 -29.58
CA PRO A 304 -25.56 0.34 -30.16
C PRO A 304 -25.96 -1.12 -30.41
N GLN A 305 -27.11 -1.54 -29.87
CA GLN A 305 -27.74 -2.79 -30.29
C GLN A 305 -27.97 -2.69 -31.80
N SER A 306 -27.18 -3.41 -32.58
CA SER A 306 -27.45 -3.58 -34.01
C SER A 306 -28.80 -4.28 -34.13
N ASP A 307 -29.81 -3.54 -34.61
CA ASP A 307 -31.14 -4.05 -34.95
C ASP A 307 -31.00 -5.31 -35.82
N GLN A 308 -31.32 -6.47 -35.26
CA GLN A 308 -31.55 -7.68 -36.05
C GLN A 308 -32.92 -7.56 -36.72
N SER A 309 -33.02 -6.74 -37.77
CA SER A 309 -34.14 -6.81 -38.70
C SER A 309 -33.97 -8.08 -39.55
N SER A 310 -34.71 -9.12 -39.18
CA SER A 310 -34.85 -10.37 -39.93
C SER A 310 -35.30 -10.12 -41.40
N PRO A 311 -34.64 -10.69 -42.42
CA PRO A 311 -35.15 -10.59 -43.79
C PRO A 311 -36.34 -11.53 -43.97
N ARG A 312 -37.52 -10.96 -44.23
CA ARG A 312 -38.73 -11.70 -44.62
C ARG A 312 -38.48 -12.38 -45.98
N ALA A 313 -38.52 -13.71 -46.01
CA ALA A 313 -38.49 -14.49 -47.24
C ALA A 313 -39.73 -14.22 -48.13
N PRO A 314 -39.61 -14.23 -49.47
CA PRO A 314 -40.73 -14.04 -50.36
C PRO A 314 -41.59 -15.31 -50.43
N LYS A 315 -42.91 -15.16 -50.36
CA LYS A 315 -43.88 -16.24 -50.62
C LYS A 315 -43.95 -16.49 -52.12
N GLU A 316 -43.55 -17.67 -52.56
CA GLU A 316 -43.89 -18.20 -53.88
C GLU A 316 -45.37 -18.61 -53.93
N ARG A 317 -46.00 -18.31 -55.08
CA ARG A 317 -47.34 -18.76 -55.48
C ARG A 317 -47.24 -20.15 -56.10
N VAL A 318 -48.05 -21.09 -55.60
CA VAL A 318 -48.84 -22.07 -56.39
C VAL A 318 -50.15 -22.28 -55.67
#